data_AF-A0A7X7I7N1-F1
#
_entry.id   AF-A0A7X7I7N1-F1
#
_cell.length_a   1.000
_cell.length_b   1.000
_cell.length_c   1.000
_cell.angle_alpha   90.00
_cell.angle_beta   90.00
_cell.angle_gamma   90.00
#
_symmetry.space_group_name_H-M   'P 1'
#
loop_
_entity.id
_entity.type
_entity.pdbx_description
1 polymer ?
#
loop_
_entity_poly.entity_id
_entity_poly.type
_entity_poly.pdbx_seq_one_letter_code
_entity_poly.pdbx_strand_id
1 'polypeptide(L)'
;MRQIVVATGNKGKLSEIKEILSGFPYEIRAMAELWDPLPDIPETGDTFYQNAKIKADWVYNASGLWALADDSGLEVDALDGNPGVRSARYAGDNADSAANNSKLLAE
;
A
#
# COMPACT_ATOMS: atom_id res chain seq x y z
N MET A 1 16.12 15.04 -13.07
CA MET A 1 15.07 14.00 -13.16
C MET A 1 14.12 14.22 -11.99
N ARG A 2 12.79 14.10 -12.15
CA ARG A 2 11.88 14.29 -11.01
C ARG A 2 11.88 13.03 -10.15
N GLN A 3 12.03 13.18 -8.83
CA GLN A 3 12.01 12.06 -7.89
C GLN A 3 10.58 11.77 -7.44
N ILE A 4 10.22 10.50 -7.42
CA ILE A 4 8.93 10.01 -6.90
C ILE A 4 9.23 8.95 -5.84
N VAL A 5 8.72 9.17 -4.63
CA VAL A 5 8.78 8.21 -3.54
C VAL A 5 7.57 7.30 -3.60
N VAL A 6 7.78 6.00 -3.60
CA VAL A 6 6.68 5.04 -3.48
C VAL A 6 6.37 4.82 -2.01
N ALA A 7 5.19 5.24 -1.57
CA ALA A 7 4.71 5.20 -0.19
C ALA A 7 4.27 3.78 0.22
N THR A 8 5.19 2.82 0.19
CA THR A 8 4.94 1.42 0.56
C THR A 8 6.16 0.80 1.22
N GLY A 9 5.92 -0.06 2.22
CA GLY A 9 6.94 -0.97 2.76
C GLY A 9 7.03 -2.30 2.00
N ASN A 10 6.11 -2.57 1.07
CA ASN A 10 6.06 -3.82 0.33
C ASN A 10 7.06 -3.82 -0.84
N LYS A 11 8.08 -4.69 -0.75
CA LYS A 11 9.13 -4.84 -1.77
C LYS A 11 8.61 -5.31 -3.14
N GLY A 12 7.55 -6.12 -3.16
CA GLY A 12 6.90 -6.57 -4.40
C GLY A 12 6.28 -5.40 -5.15
N LYS A 13 5.44 -4.61 -4.47
CA LYS A 13 4.82 -3.40 -5.03
C LYS A 13 5.85 -2.40 -5.55
N LEU A 14 6.94 -2.19 -4.81
CA LEU A 14 8.02 -1.30 -5.25
C LEU A 14 8.65 -1.78 -6.57
N SER A 15 8.88 -3.08 -6.70
CA SER A 15 9.47 -3.67 -7.91
C SER A 15 8.53 -3.52 -9.11
N GLU A 16 7.25 -3.82 -8.94
CA GLU A 16 6.22 -3.66 -9.98
C GLU A 16 6.09 -2.21 -10.45
N ILE A 17 6.03 -1.25 -9.51
CA ILE A 17 5.93 0.18 -9.86
C ILE A 17 7.19 0.66 -10.58
N LYS A 18 8.38 0.22 -10.16
CA LYS A 18 9.64 0.53 -10.84
C LYS A 18 9.64 0.00 -12.29
N GLU A 19 9.12 -1.20 -12.50
CA GLU A 19 9.01 -1.79 -13.82
C GLU A 19 8.04 -1.00 -14.72
N ILE A 20 6.83 -0.72 -14.23
CA ILE A 20 5.80 0.05 -14.94
C ILE A 20 6.31 1.43 -15.34
N LEU A 21 7.09 2.09 -14.47
CA LEU A 21 7.58 3.45 -14.68
C LEU A 21 8.96 3.53 -15.34
N SER A 22 9.58 2.40 -15.69
CA SER A 22 10.97 2.34 -16.20
C SER A 22 11.22 3.15 -17.48
N GLY A 23 10.21 3.35 -18.31
CA GLY A 23 10.29 4.15 -19.55
C GLY A 23 10.05 5.65 -19.37
N PHE A 24 9.72 6.12 -18.16
CA PHE A 24 9.39 7.51 -17.87
C PHE A 24 10.57 8.26 -17.25
N PRO A 25 10.62 9.61 -17.35
CA PRO A 25 11.73 10.42 -16.84
C PRO A 25 11.64 10.66 -15.31
N TYR A 26 11.38 9.59 -14.54
CA TYR A 26 11.25 9.62 -13.09
C TYR A 26 12.31 8.78 -12.41
N GLU A 27 12.84 9.27 -11.30
CA GLU A 27 13.69 8.51 -10.38
C GLU A 27 12.79 7.95 -9.27
N ILE A 28 12.55 6.64 -9.29
CA ILE A 28 11.67 5.95 -8.33
C ILE A 28 12.46 5.57 -7.07
N ARG A 29 12.09 6.18 -5.95
CA ARG A 29 12.71 6.00 -4.64
C ARG A 29 11.84 5.12 -3.75
N ALA A 30 12.48 4.26 -2.96
CA ALA A 30 11.77 3.51 -1.92
C ALA A 30 11.54 4.39 -0.69
N MET A 31 10.42 4.19 0.02
CA MET A 31 10.17 4.83 1.32
C MET A 31 11.27 4.51 2.35
N ALA A 32 11.83 3.30 2.29
CA ALA A 32 12.91 2.83 3.16
C ALA A 32 14.24 3.57 2.96
N GLU A 33 14.40 4.34 1.87
CA GLU A 33 15.58 5.19 1.68
C GLU A 33 15.50 6.51 2.45
N LEU A 34 14.29 6.90 2.87
CA LEU A 34 14.04 8.12 3.65
C LEU A 34 13.95 7.84 5.15
N TRP A 35 13.44 6.66 5.52
CA TRP A 35 13.20 6.29 6.92
C TRP A 35 13.55 4.83 7.19
N ASP A 36 14.34 4.61 8.25
CA ASP A 36 14.64 3.29 8.83
C ASP A 36 14.70 3.43 10.37
N PRO A 37 13.76 2.84 11.14
CA PRO A 37 12.68 1.96 10.69
C PRO A 37 11.63 2.70 9.86
N LEU A 38 10.88 1.94 9.06
CA LEU A 38 9.76 2.49 8.30
C LEU A 38 8.68 3.04 9.25
N PRO A 39 8.12 4.23 8.96
CA PRO A 39 7.00 4.78 9.70
C PRO A 39 5.74 3.94 9.45
N ASP A 40 4.96 3.75 10.49
CA ASP A 40 3.61 3.19 10.39
C ASP A 40 2.65 4.31 9.99
N ILE A 41 2.10 4.23 8.77
CA ILE A 41 1.18 5.24 8.22
C ILE A 41 -0.25 4.75 8.44
N PRO A 42 -1.07 5.44 9.25
CA PRO A 42 -2.43 5.00 9.54
C PRO A 42 -3.30 4.91 8.27
N GLU A 43 -3.91 3.74 8.05
CA GLU A 43 -4.87 3.50 6.96
C GLU A 43 -6.31 3.55 7.50
N THR A 44 -6.78 4.76 7.79
CA THR A 44 -8.10 5.01 8.41
C THR A 44 -9.21 5.27 7.40
N GLY A 45 -8.95 5.05 6.10
CA GLY A 45 -9.93 5.23 5.05
C GLY A 45 -10.88 4.04 4.93
N ASP A 46 -12.11 4.31 4.49
CA ASP A 46 -13.13 3.30 4.22
C ASP A 46 -13.05 2.76 2.77
N THR A 47 -12.16 3.32 1.95
CA THR A 47 -11.95 2.94 0.55
C THR A 47 -10.47 2.86 0.20
N PHE A 48 -10.12 2.05 -0.81
CA PHE A 48 -8.76 1.96 -1.32
C PHE A 48 -8.20 3.34 -1.73
N TYR A 49 -9.02 4.16 -2.39
CA TYR A 49 -8.61 5.50 -2.79
C TYR A 49 -8.24 6.38 -1.58
N GLN A 50 -9.03 6.35 -0.51
CA GLN A 50 -8.73 7.12 0.70
C GLN A 50 -7.43 6.66 1.35
N ASN A 51 -7.19 5.36 1.47
CA ASN A 51 -5.94 4.83 2.03
C ASN A 51 -4.73 5.17 1.16
N ALA A 52 -4.83 5.02 -0.16
CA ALA A 52 -3.78 5.41 -1.09
C ALA A 52 -3.48 6.92 -0.95
N LYS A 53 -4.52 7.76 -0.90
CA LYS A 53 -4.37 9.20 -0.70
C LYS A 53 -3.69 9.54 0.63
N ILE A 54 -4.12 8.92 1.74
CA ILE A 54 -3.51 9.13 3.07
C ILE A 54 -2.01 8.80 3.01
N LYS A 55 -1.62 7.67 2.42
CA LYS A 55 -0.22 7.27 2.26
C LYS A 55 0.59 8.28 1.44
N ALA A 56 0.07 8.71 0.29
CA ALA A 56 0.75 9.68 -0.57
C ALA A 56 0.90 11.05 0.12
N ASP A 57 -0.18 11.55 0.73
CA ASP A 57 -0.18 12.84 1.43
C ASP A 57 0.79 12.80 2.63
N TRP A 58 0.81 11.70 3.39
CA TRP A 58 1.73 11.54 4.51
C TRP A 58 3.19 11.65 4.07
N VAL A 59 3.58 10.89 3.03
CA VAL A 59 4.97 10.91 2.52
C VAL A 59 5.33 12.27 1.93
N TYR A 60 4.42 12.90 1.20
CA TYR A 60 4.63 14.25 0.65
C TYR A 60 4.85 15.27 1.78
N ASN A 61 3.99 15.27 2.79
CA ASN A 61 4.08 16.22 3.91
C ASN A 61 5.35 16.02 4.75
N ALA A 62 5.81 14.78 4.90
CA ALA A 62 6.99 14.45 5.69
C ALA A 62 8.32 14.70 4.94
N SER A 63 8.35 14.54 3.61
CA SER A 63 9.60 14.60 2.82
C SER A 63 9.71 15.80 1.88
N GLY A 64 8.60 16.44 1.51
CA GLY A 64 8.52 17.44 0.44
C GLY A 64 8.72 16.89 -0.97
N LEU A 65 8.91 15.58 -1.13
CA LEU A 65 9.07 14.92 -2.42
C LEU A 65 7.72 14.46 -2.98
N TRP A 66 7.63 14.34 -4.31
CA TRP A 66 6.43 13.76 -4.92
C TRP A 66 6.25 12.32 -4.44
N ALA A 67 5.03 11.99 -4.06
CA ALA A 67 4.68 10.68 -3.52
C ALA A 67 3.69 9.98 -4.44
N LEU A 68 3.93 8.69 -4.68
CA LEU A 68 3.00 7.76 -5.32
C LEU A 68 2.63 6.70 -4.29
N ALA A 69 1.34 6.42 -4.16
CA ALA A 69 0.83 5.39 -3.28
C ALA A 69 -0.17 4.51 -4.02
N ASP A 70 -0.30 3.29 -3.53
CA ASP A 70 -1.26 2.30 -3.99
C ASP A 70 -1.92 1.66 -2.77
N ASP A 71 -3.20 1.35 -2.89
CA ASP A 71 -3.93 0.53 -1.92
C ASP A 71 -4.74 -0.52 -2.65
N SER A 72 -4.64 -1.76 -2.17
CA SER A 72 -5.12 -2.93 -2.89
C SER A 72 -5.75 -3.91 -1.92
N GLY A 73 -6.80 -4.60 -2.36
CA GLY A 73 -7.43 -5.66 -1.61
C GLY A 73 -8.21 -6.61 -2.52
N LEU A 74 -8.87 -7.56 -1.88
CA LEU A 74 -9.81 -8.47 -2.47
C LEU A 74 -11.22 -8.06 -2.02
N GLU A 75 -12.14 -7.97 -2.97
CA GLU A 75 -13.56 -7.79 -2.71
C GLU A 75 -14.29 -9.02 -3.24
N VAL A 76 -15.15 -9.62 -2.42
CA VAL A 76 -15.93 -10.81 -2.78
C VAL A 76 -17.41 -10.45 -2.78
N ASP A 77 -18.05 -10.54 -3.94
CA ASP A 77 -19.46 -10.19 -4.12
C ASP A 77 -20.39 -10.94 -3.15
N ALA A 78 -20.12 -12.23 -2.91
CA ALA A 78 -20.89 -13.07 -1.99
C ALA A 78 -20.74 -12.68 -0.50
N LEU A 79 -19.73 -11.87 -0.17
CA LEU A 79 -19.44 -11.39 1.18
C LEU A 79 -19.66 -9.87 1.29
N ASP A 80 -20.51 -9.31 0.44
CA ASP A 80 -20.81 -7.87 0.38
C ASP A 80 -19.53 -7.00 0.24
N GLY A 81 -18.57 -7.48 -0.55
CA GLY A 81 -17.29 -6.78 -0.79
C GLY A 81 -16.22 -7.03 0.27
N ASN A 82 -16.49 -7.80 1.33
CA ASN A 82 -15.42 -8.22 2.25
C ASN A 82 -14.42 -9.15 1.54
N PRO A 83 -13.12 -9.13 1.92
CA PRO A 83 -12.50 -8.34 3.00
C PRO A 83 -12.23 -6.86 2.71
N GLY A 84 -12.27 -6.43 1.44
CA GLY A 84 -12.08 -5.04 1.02
C GLY A 84 -10.78 -4.42 1.52
N VAL A 85 -10.86 -3.20 2.05
CA VAL A 85 -9.72 -2.47 2.65
C VAL A 85 -9.03 -3.21 3.81
N ARG A 86 -9.67 -4.25 4.38
CA ARG A 86 -9.10 -5.07 5.46
C ARG A 86 -8.37 -6.30 4.96
N SER A 87 -8.16 -6.47 3.65
CA SER A 87 -7.57 -7.67 3.04
C SER A 87 -6.27 -8.14 3.71
N ALA A 88 -5.34 -7.23 4.00
CA ALA A 88 -4.06 -7.58 4.63
C ALA A 88 -4.19 -7.99 6.11
N ARG A 89 -5.29 -7.62 6.77
CA ARG A 89 -5.57 -7.82 8.19
C ARG A 89 -6.91 -8.51 8.42
N TYR A 90 -7.32 -9.36 7.48
CA TYR A 90 -8.66 -9.93 7.47
C TYR A 90 -8.87 -10.86 8.67
N ALA A 91 -7.86 -11.67 8.98
CA ALA A 91 -7.82 -12.53 10.16
C ALA A 91 -7.24 -11.84 11.41
N GLY A 92 -7.09 -10.50 11.39
CA GLY A 92 -6.55 -9.68 12.49
C GLY A 92 -5.26 -8.94 12.12
N ASP A 93 -4.82 -8.03 12.98
CA ASP A 93 -3.73 -7.07 12.69
C ASP A 93 -2.34 -7.72 12.52
N ASN A 94 -2.16 -8.96 12.99
CA ASN A 94 -0.93 -9.74 12.86
C ASN A 94 -1.11 -11.01 12.01
N ALA A 95 -2.17 -11.07 11.20
CA ALA A 95 -2.43 -12.20 10.33
C ALA A 95 -1.44 -12.24 9.17
N ASP A 96 -0.95 -13.43 8.86
CA ASP A 96 -0.25 -13.68 7.61
C ASP A 96 -1.24 -14.01 6.47
N SER A 97 -0.72 -14.14 5.26
CA SER A 97 -1.52 -14.48 4.09
C SER A 97 -2.25 -15.82 4.25
N ALA A 98 -1.67 -16.80 4.96
CA ALA A 98 -2.29 -18.11 5.15
C ALA A 98 -3.50 -18.02 6.09
N ALA A 99 -3.40 -17.24 7.16
CA ALA A 99 -4.51 -16.98 8.09
C ALA A 99 -5.64 -16.18 7.41
N ASN A 100 -5.29 -15.14 6.64
CA ASN A 100 -6.27 -14.36 5.87
C ASN A 100 -7.04 -15.26 4.88
N ASN A 101 -6.34 -16.11 4.14
CA ASN A 101 -6.96 -17.03 3.19
C ASN A 101 -7.82 -18.09 3.90
N SER A 102 -7.35 -18.65 5.02
CA SER A 102 -8.11 -19.63 5.80
C SER A 102 -9.40 -19.05 6.35
N LYS A 103 -9.37 -17.81 6.83
CA LYS A 103 -10.58 -17.11 7.27
C LYS A 103 -11.53 -16.89 6.10
N LEU A 104 -11.04 -16.42 4.96
CA LEU A 104 -11.87 -16.17 3.78
C LEU A 104 -12.58 -17.44 3.29
N LEU A 105 -11.91 -18.59 3.33
CA LEU A 105 -12.51 -19.87 2.96
C LEU A 105 -13.55 -20.40 3.97
N ALA A 106 -13.63 -19.80 5.15
CA ALA A 106 -14.52 -20.22 6.24
C ALA A 106 -15.75 -19.30 6.42
N GLU A 107 -15.86 -18.21 5.65
CA GLU A 107 -17.06 -17.35 5.57
C GLU A 107 -18.13 -17.98 4.66
#